data_AF-G2QXY1-F1
#
_entry.id   AF-G2QXY1-F1
#
_cell.length_a   1.000
_cell.length_b   1.000
_cell.length_c   1.000
_cell.angle_alpha   90.00
_cell.angle_beta   90.00
_cell.angle_gamma   90.00
#
_symmetry.space_group_name_H-M   'P 1'
#
loop_
_entity.id
_entity.type
_entity.pdbx_description
1 polymer ?
#
loop_
_entity_poly.entity_id
_entity_poly.type
_entity_poly.pdbx_seq_one_letter_code
_entity_poly.pdbx_strand_id
1 'polypeptide(L)'
;MADADKDGRNNDSGNGNGSVPAPTPAPATKNKRDRENGMFADSLVDARSEELDGLLQRKLDLLFEKNRMMDIFNFIIKHRPGTPVRPHQSVRGSYNAVFGVEYTDGHAILRVPLPGSVAFGDEKVRAEVATMRYIEKMTSVPVPHIYHWGTAAENPLGLGAFIITEYIPHAKNLTEVLGVPNVEGGQQKYLDPNVPKDKLERMYKQVAGIVLQLSKLEMPKIGSLREEEEGGSFIVGGRPLTKDMNDLVTMGGIPPAVLPPEDATYRTSDE
;
A
#
# COMPACT_ATOMS: atom_id res chain seq x y z
N MET A 1 -92.32 6.91 36.31
CA MET A 1 -93.22 6.76 37.47
C MET A 1 -92.37 7.00 38.70
N ALA A 2 -92.53 8.17 39.32
CA ALA A 2 -91.99 8.67 40.61
C ALA A 2 -90.45 8.69 40.76
N ASP A 3 -89.79 9.82 41.06
CA ASP A 3 -89.82 10.61 42.32
C ASP A 3 -89.57 9.71 43.54
N ALA A 4 -88.77 10.02 44.57
CA ALA A 4 -88.17 11.24 45.11
C ALA A 4 -87.16 10.71 46.19
N ASP A 5 -85.99 11.26 46.51
CA ASP A 5 -85.64 12.60 47.02
C ASP A 5 -85.01 12.45 48.44
N LYS A 6 -84.28 13.51 48.83
CA LYS A 6 -83.63 13.84 50.12
C LYS A 6 -82.16 13.45 50.27
N ASP A 7 -81.26 14.32 50.70
CA ASP A 7 -81.36 15.70 51.22
C ASP A 7 -79.91 16.26 51.31
N GLY A 8 -79.76 17.59 51.38
CA GLY A 8 -78.69 18.18 52.23
C GLY A 8 -77.54 18.96 51.58
N ARG A 9 -77.84 20.21 51.23
CA ARG A 9 -77.01 21.43 51.04
C ARG A 9 -75.56 21.51 51.61
N ASN A 10 -74.69 22.04 50.74
CA ASN A 10 -73.69 23.15 50.86
C ASN A 10 -72.67 23.23 52.01
N ASN A 11 -71.37 23.38 51.68
CA ASN A 11 -70.78 24.71 51.48
C ASN A 11 -69.35 24.68 50.90
N ASP A 12 -69.07 25.77 50.20
CA ASP A 12 -67.97 26.12 49.31
C ASP A 12 -66.80 26.80 50.06
N SER A 13 -65.61 26.80 49.44
CA SER A 13 -64.64 27.92 49.33
C SER A 13 -63.18 27.44 49.20
N GLY A 14 -62.58 27.74 48.05
CA GLY A 14 -61.18 27.43 47.74
C GLY A 14 -60.20 28.56 48.08
N ASN A 15 -58.90 28.27 47.93
CA ASN A 15 -57.92 29.17 47.32
C ASN A 15 -56.63 28.39 46.97
N GLY A 16 -56.00 28.70 45.83
CA GLY A 16 -54.91 27.92 45.24
C GLY A 16 -53.48 28.33 45.64
N ASN A 17 -52.50 27.53 45.21
CA ASN A 17 -51.28 27.99 44.55
C ASN A 17 -50.33 26.83 44.17
N GLY A 18 -49.78 26.89 42.94
CA GLY A 18 -48.39 26.55 42.64
C GLY A 18 -47.99 25.08 42.47
N SER A 19 -48.20 24.52 41.28
CA SER A 19 -47.53 23.31 40.79
C SER A 19 -46.09 23.62 40.38
N VAL A 20 -45.10 23.02 41.06
CA VAL A 20 -43.71 22.93 40.61
C VAL A 20 -43.44 21.49 40.17
N PRO A 21 -43.11 21.20 38.90
CA PRO A 21 -42.79 19.86 38.45
C PRO A 21 -41.39 19.43 38.90
N ALA A 22 -41.26 18.15 39.25
CA ALA A 22 -40.02 17.51 39.68
C ALA A 22 -38.87 17.66 38.65
N PRO A 23 -37.60 17.71 39.10
CA PRO A 23 -36.48 17.89 38.21
C PRO A 23 -36.32 16.70 37.26
N THR A 24 -36.12 17.01 35.98
CA THR A 24 -35.79 16.06 34.91
C THR A 24 -34.46 15.36 35.23
N PRO A 25 -34.35 14.02 35.11
CA PRO A 25 -33.07 13.35 35.31
C PRO A 25 -32.08 13.82 34.22
N ALA A 26 -30.89 14.23 34.66
CA ALA A 26 -29.79 14.61 33.78
C ALA A 26 -29.47 13.48 32.78
N PRO A 27 -29.06 13.80 31.54
CA PRO A 27 -28.70 12.78 30.57
C PRO A 27 -27.55 11.94 31.13
N ALA A 28 -27.75 10.62 31.14
CA ALA A 28 -26.74 9.66 31.55
C ALA A 28 -25.48 9.90 30.70
N THR A 29 -24.40 10.36 31.34
CA THR A 29 -23.07 10.34 30.77
C THR A 29 -22.76 8.89 30.42
N LYS A 30 -22.83 8.53 29.13
CA LYS A 30 -22.36 7.24 28.62
C LYS A 30 -20.84 7.21 28.76
N ASN A 31 -20.38 6.89 29.97
CA ASN A 31 -19.03 6.41 30.19
C ASN A 31 -19.09 4.92 30.59
N LYS A 32 -19.88 4.15 29.84
CA LYS A 32 -19.69 2.71 29.78
C LYS A 32 -18.51 2.50 28.84
N ARG A 33 -17.37 2.05 29.38
CA ARG A 33 -16.28 1.53 28.56
C ARG A 33 -16.86 0.45 27.66
N ASP A 34 -16.94 0.77 26.38
CA ASP A 34 -17.60 -0.01 25.35
C ASP A 34 -16.72 -1.23 25.08
N ARG A 35 -17.07 -2.37 25.66
CA ARG A 35 -16.38 -3.65 25.39
C ARG A 35 -16.77 -4.23 24.03
N GLU A 36 -17.79 -3.67 23.38
CA GLU A 36 -18.30 -4.13 22.08
C GLU A 36 -17.67 -3.41 20.89
N ASN A 37 -17.11 -2.21 21.11
CA ASN A 37 -16.14 -1.61 20.19
C ASN A 37 -14.76 -2.14 20.57
N GLY A 38 -14.21 -3.02 19.74
CA GLY A 38 -12.83 -3.48 19.91
C GLY A 38 -11.88 -2.29 20.03
N MET A 39 -10.75 -2.50 20.73
CA MET A 39 -9.65 -1.57 20.96
C MET A 39 -8.98 -1.00 19.68
N PHE A 40 -9.62 -1.16 18.52
CA PHE A 40 -9.11 -0.94 17.17
C PHE A 40 -10.01 -0.05 16.30
N ALA A 41 -11.18 0.39 16.79
CA ALA A 41 -12.02 1.34 16.08
C ALA A 41 -11.81 2.73 16.71
N ASP A 42 -10.86 3.49 16.17
CA ASP A 42 -10.71 4.91 16.48
C ASP A 42 -11.38 5.69 15.35
N SER A 43 -12.49 6.36 15.66
CA SER A 43 -13.29 7.06 14.65
C SER A 43 -12.52 8.16 13.92
N LEU A 44 -11.46 8.71 14.51
CA LEU A 44 -10.57 9.66 13.82
C LEU A 44 -9.67 8.96 12.82
N VAL A 45 -9.19 7.76 13.15
CA VAL A 45 -8.39 6.92 12.24
C VAL A 45 -9.24 6.40 11.09
N ASP A 46 -10.47 5.99 11.38
CA ASP A 46 -11.42 5.47 10.38
C ASP A 46 -11.83 6.56 9.40
N ALA A 47 -12.27 7.73 9.88
CA ALA A 47 -12.68 8.84 9.03
C ALA A 47 -11.51 9.34 8.15
N ARG A 48 -10.30 9.37 8.69
CA ARG A 48 -9.11 9.73 7.93
C ARG A 48 -8.74 8.69 6.89
N SER A 49 -8.90 7.40 7.19
CA SER A 49 -8.67 6.32 6.24
C SER A 49 -9.63 6.42 5.06
N GLU A 50 -10.92 6.68 5.32
CA GLU A 50 -11.92 6.89 4.26
C GLU A 50 -11.62 8.10 3.37
N GLU A 51 -11.18 9.23 3.95
CA GLU A 51 -10.77 10.41 3.19
C GLU A 51 -9.55 10.12 2.31
N LEU A 52 -8.55 9.43 2.88
CA LEU A 52 -7.32 9.07 2.17
C LEU A 52 -7.61 8.08 1.03
N ASP A 53 -8.51 7.12 1.25
CA ASP A 53 -8.97 6.18 0.23
C ASP A 53 -9.70 6.89 -0.92
N GLY A 54 -10.55 7.87 -0.61
CA GLY A 54 -11.21 8.69 -1.62
C GLY A 54 -10.22 9.52 -2.45
N LEU A 55 -9.21 10.12 -1.81
CA LEU A 55 -8.16 10.87 -2.49
C LEU A 55 -7.26 9.95 -3.34
N LEU A 56 -6.91 8.79 -2.81
CA LEU A 56 -6.15 7.76 -3.51
C LEU A 56 -6.91 7.31 -4.75
N GLN A 57 -8.21 7.02 -4.64
CA GLN A 57 -9.03 6.59 -5.77
C GLN A 57 -9.09 7.66 -6.86
N ARG A 58 -9.29 8.94 -6.51
CA ARG A 58 -9.25 10.03 -7.50
C ARG A 58 -7.89 10.14 -8.20
N LYS A 59 -6.80 10.04 -7.45
CA LYS A 59 -5.44 10.07 -8.04
C LYS A 59 -5.22 8.86 -8.95
N LEU A 60 -5.74 7.70 -8.60
CA LEU A 60 -5.68 6.50 -9.43
C LEU A 60 -6.50 6.66 -10.71
N ASP A 61 -7.71 7.19 -10.63
CA ASP A 61 -8.54 7.44 -11.80
C ASP A 61 -7.79 8.33 -12.80
N LEU A 62 -7.13 9.39 -12.30
CA LEU A 62 -6.25 10.25 -13.10
C LEU A 62 -5.05 9.51 -13.71
N LEU A 63 -4.51 8.46 -13.06
CA LEU A 63 -3.42 7.65 -13.63
C LEU A 63 -3.89 6.78 -14.80
N PHE A 64 -5.15 6.34 -14.79
CA PHE A 64 -5.71 5.40 -15.76
C PHE A 64 -6.63 6.04 -16.80
N GLU A 65 -6.70 7.38 -16.86
CA GLU A 65 -7.44 8.10 -17.88
C GLU A 65 -6.93 7.79 -19.30
N LYS A 66 -7.87 7.46 -20.20
CA LYS A 66 -7.58 6.99 -21.57
C LYS A 66 -6.67 7.94 -22.37
N ASN A 67 -6.80 9.24 -22.16
CA ASN A 67 -5.99 10.23 -22.87
C ASN A 67 -4.52 10.22 -22.41
N ARG A 68 -4.25 9.86 -21.15
CA ARG A 68 -2.89 9.79 -20.57
C ARG A 68 -2.18 8.47 -20.85
N MET A 69 -2.94 7.40 -21.11
CA MET A 69 -2.38 6.08 -21.42
C MET A 69 -1.43 6.12 -22.62
N MET A 70 -1.73 6.91 -23.65
CA MET A 70 -0.86 7.02 -24.82
C MET A 70 0.46 7.73 -24.48
N ASP A 71 0.41 8.79 -23.66
CA ASP A 71 1.61 9.48 -23.19
C ASP A 71 2.49 8.58 -22.34
N ILE A 72 1.87 7.76 -21.47
CA ILE A 72 2.57 6.73 -20.68
C ILE A 72 3.29 5.73 -21.59
N PHE A 73 2.62 5.20 -22.61
CA PHE A 73 3.24 4.24 -23.51
C PHE A 73 4.35 4.87 -24.36
N ASN A 74 4.14 6.09 -24.86
CA ASN A 74 5.18 6.84 -25.57
C ASN A 74 6.40 7.09 -24.67
N PHE A 75 6.19 7.36 -23.39
CA PHE A 75 7.27 7.52 -22.43
C PHE A 75 8.06 6.22 -22.23
N ILE A 76 7.40 5.07 -22.14
CA ILE A 76 8.09 3.76 -22.10
C ILE A 76 8.91 3.54 -23.38
N ILE A 77 8.31 3.78 -24.54
CA ILE A 77 8.94 3.61 -25.87
C ILE A 77 10.18 4.49 -26.03
N LYS A 78 10.14 5.71 -25.49
CA LYS A 78 11.31 6.61 -25.51
C LYS A 78 12.53 6.02 -24.80
N HIS A 79 12.32 5.24 -23.74
CA HIS A 79 13.39 4.78 -22.86
C HIS A 79 13.80 3.31 -23.06
N ARG A 80 12.98 2.50 -23.75
CA ARG A 80 13.32 1.13 -24.10
C ARG A 80 13.43 0.99 -25.62
N PRO A 81 14.65 0.83 -26.18
CA PRO A 81 14.85 0.61 -27.61
C PRO A 81 14.14 -0.64 -28.13
N GLY A 82 13.83 -0.68 -29.42
CA GLY A 82 13.20 -1.82 -30.10
C GLY A 82 11.86 -1.47 -30.75
N THR A 83 11.18 -2.48 -31.29
CA THR A 83 9.91 -2.29 -32.01
C THR A 83 8.73 -2.59 -31.10
N PRO A 84 7.96 -1.58 -30.65
CA PRO A 84 6.76 -1.80 -29.86
C PRO A 84 5.68 -2.46 -30.71
N VAL A 85 4.95 -3.40 -30.12
CA VAL A 85 3.88 -4.17 -30.77
C VAL A 85 2.53 -3.68 -30.29
N ARG A 86 2.30 -3.69 -28.97
CA ARG A 86 1.03 -3.29 -28.35
C ARG A 86 1.17 -2.97 -26.87
N PRO A 87 0.20 -2.24 -26.28
CA PRO A 87 0.06 -2.13 -24.84
C PRO A 87 -0.09 -3.50 -24.16
N HIS A 88 0.59 -3.68 -23.04
CA HIS A 88 0.37 -4.78 -22.11
C HIS A 88 -0.64 -4.36 -21.03
N GLN A 89 -1.29 -5.34 -20.39
CA GLN A 89 -2.28 -5.07 -19.35
C GLN A 89 -1.65 -4.25 -18.21
N SER A 90 -2.33 -3.17 -17.81
CA SER A 90 -1.91 -2.39 -16.65
C SER A 90 -2.36 -3.07 -15.37
N VAL A 91 -1.47 -3.12 -14.38
CA VAL A 91 -1.69 -3.83 -13.11
C VAL A 91 -1.45 -2.87 -11.97
N ARG A 92 -2.29 -2.95 -10.95
CA ARG A 92 -2.14 -2.20 -9.71
C ARG A 92 -1.87 -3.17 -8.56
N GLY A 93 -0.75 -2.99 -7.87
CA GLY A 93 -0.51 -3.60 -6.56
C GLY A 93 -0.85 -2.63 -5.42
N SER A 94 -0.52 -3.01 -4.19
CA SER A 94 -0.78 -2.16 -3.02
C SER A 94 0.06 -0.89 -2.97
N TYR A 95 1.27 -0.92 -3.54
CA TYR A 95 2.23 0.19 -3.46
C TYR A 95 2.64 0.78 -4.81
N ASN A 96 2.38 0.10 -5.93
CA ASN A 96 2.80 0.56 -7.24
C ASN A 96 1.71 0.30 -8.29
N ALA A 97 1.57 1.21 -9.24
CA ALA A 97 0.90 0.98 -10.51
C ALA A 97 1.95 0.58 -11.56
N VAL A 98 1.56 -0.32 -12.47
CA VAL A 98 2.40 -0.84 -13.53
C VAL A 98 1.70 -0.70 -14.87
N PHE A 99 2.39 -0.09 -15.83
CA PHE A 99 1.93 0.05 -17.21
C PHE A 99 2.96 -0.63 -18.12
N GLY A 100 2.52 -1.48 -19.04
CA GLY A 100 3.45 -2.25 -19.86
C GLY A 100 3.27 -2.01 -21.35
N VAL A 101 4.35 -2.24 -22.10
CA VAL A 101 4.35 -2.28 -23.57
C VAL A 101 5.08 -3.55 -24.00
N GLU A 102 4.46 -4.30 -24.90
CA GLU A 102 5.04 -5.47 -25.54
C GLU A 102 5.86 -5.04 -26.76
N TYR A 103 7.00 -5.69 -26.96
CA TYR A 103 7.92 -5.47 -28.07
C TYR A 103 8.15 -6.79 -28.79
N THR A 104 8.71 -6.73 -30.00
CA THR A 104 9.02 -7.93 -30.80
C THR A 104 10.03 -8.87 -30.14
N ASP A 105 10.86 -8.34 -29.23
CA ASP A 105 11.98 -9.00 -28.57
C ASP A 105 11.85 -9.04 -27.04
N GLY A 106 10.68 -8.70 -26.49
CA GLY A 106 10.46 -8.72 -25.05
C GLY A 106 9.38 -7.74 -24.59
N HIS A 107 9.44 -7.33 -23.33
CA HIS A 107 8.44 -6.47 -22.72
C HIS A 107 9.13 -5.42 -21.83
N ALA A 108 8.53 -4.24 -21.73
CA ALA A 108 8.97 -3.20 -20.81
C ALA A 108 7.80 -2.71 -19.97
N ILE A 109 8.08 -2.38 -18.71
CA ILE A 109 7.08 -1.88 -17.76
C ILE A 109 7.55 -0.58 -17.12
N LEU A 110 6.63 0.38 -17.04
CA LEU A 110 6.73 1.54 -16.16
C LEU A 110 6.09 1.19 -14.82
N ARG A 111 6.86 1.31 -13.74
CA ARG A 111 6.42 1.16 -12.35
C ARG A 111 6.40 2.54 -11.70
N VAL A 112 5.27 2.90 -11.12
CA VAL A 112 5.07 4.18 -10.42
C VAL A 112 4.58 3.90 -8.99
N PRO A 113 5.24 4.40 -7.94
CA PRO A 113 4.73 4.33 -6.58
C PRO A 113 3.37 5.01 -6.46
N LEU A 114 2.43 4.37 -5.77
CA LEU A 114 1.08 4.90 -5.61
C LEU A 114 1.06 6.10 -4.67
N PRO A 115 0.57 7.27 -5.11
CA PRO A 115 0.43 8.44 -4.26
C PRO A 115 -0.49 8.14 -3.07
N GLY A 116 -0.06 8.44 -1.84
CA GLY A 116 -0.85 8.21 -0.62
C GLY A 116 -0.60 6.84 0.02
N SER A 117 -0.23 5.81 -0.76
CA SER A 117 0.24 4.53 -0.21
C SER A 117 1.75 4.52 0.08
N VAL A 118 2.50 5.40 -0.58
CA VAL A 118 3.94 5.56 -0.42
C VAL A 118 4.26 6.99 0.03
N ALA A 119 4.87 7.13 1.21
CA ALA A 119 5.29 8.42 1.77
C ALA A 119 6.56 8.98 1.10
N PHE A 120 7.52 8.11 0.81
CA PHE A 120 8.87 8.48 0.36
C PHE A 120 9.14 8.00 -1.06
N GLY A 121 8.36 8.49 -2.04
CA GLY A 121 8.40 8.00 -3.42
C GLY A 121 9.79 8.04 -4.05
N ASP A 122 10.47 9.19 -3.95
CA ASP A 122 11.81 9.40 -4.52
C ASP A 122 12.88 8.54 -3.82
N GLU A 123 12.90 8.54 -2.48
CA GLU A 123 13.86 7.73 -1.71
C GLU A 123 13.67 6.23 -1.98
N LYS A 124 12.41 5.76 -2.02
CA LYS A 124 12.05 4.38 -2.34
C LYS A 124 12.54 3.98 -3.73
N VAL A 125 12.31 4.81 -4.74
CA VAL A 125 12.74 4.52 -6.12
C VAL A 125 14.27 4.47 -6.20
N ARG A 126 14.99 5.43 -5.60
CA ARG A 126 16.47 5.40 -5.53
C ARG A 126 16.97 4.09 -4.91
N ALA A 127 16.40 3.71 -3.78
CA ALA A 127 16.78 2.50 -3.05
C ALA A 127 16.47 1.21 -3.84
N GLU A 128 15.30 1.11 -4.47
CA GLU A 128 14.92 -0.04 -5.30
C GLU A 128 15.86 -0.20 -6.50
N VAL A 129 16.15 0.89 -7.21
CA VAL A 129 17.04 0.87 -8.38
C VAL A 129 18.44 0.43 -7.98
N ALA A 130 19.02 1.03 -6.95
CA ALA A 130 20.35 0.67 -6.47
C ALA A 130 20.40 -0.81 -6.03
N THR A 131 19.37 -1.28 -5.33
CA THR A 131 19.28 -2.67 -4.89
C THR A 131 19.16 -3.66 -6.05
N MET A 132 18.30 -3.37 -7.04
CA MET A 132 18.15 -4.22 -8.22
C MET A 132 19.45 -4.31 -9.02
N ARG A 133 20.11 -3.19 -9.29
CA ARG A 133 21.42 -3.16 -9.99
C ARG A 133 22.51 -3.90 -9.20
N TYR A 134 22.51 -3.77 -7.88
CA TYR A 134 23.44 -4.48 -7.02
C TYR A 134 23.24 -6.00 -7.09
N ILE A 135 22.00 -6.48 -7.00
CA ILE A 135 21.67 -7.92 -7.12
C ILE A 135 22.04 -8.44 -8.51
N GLU A 136 21.70 -7.70 -9.57
CA GLU A 136 22.03 -8.03 -10.96
C GLU A 136 23.54 -8.19 -11.17
N LYS A 137 24.34 -7.31 -10.56
CA LYS A 137 25.81 -7.33 -10.67
C LYS A 137 26.46 -8.43 -9.84
N MET A 138 25.93 -8.73 -8.65
CA MET A 138 26.61 -9.59 -7.67
C MET A 138 26.13 -11.03 -7.64
N THR A 139 25.02 -11.35 -8.30
CA THR A 139 24.41 -12.69 -8.24
C THR A 139 23.96 -13.18 -9.61
N SER A 140 23.58 -14.46 -9.71
CA SER A 140 22.88 -14.98 -10.89
C SER A 140 21.36 -14.96 -10.74
N VAL A 141 20.83 -14.34 -9.68
CA VAL A 141 19.40 -14.23 -9.46
C VAL A 141 18.81 -13.32 -10.55
N PRO A 142 17.83 -13.80 -11.34
CA PRO A 142 17.22 -12.98 -12.37
C PRO A 142 16.39 -11.87 -11.71
N VAL A 143 16.82 -10.63 -11.90
CA VAL A 143 16.09 -9.43 -11.53
C VAL A 143 15.81 -8.60 -12.80
N PRO A 144 14.72 -7.82 -12.83
CA PRO A 144 14.41 -7.00 -14.00
C PRO A 144 15.52 -6.01 -14.33
N HIS A 145 15.99 -6.00 -15.58
CA HIS A 145 16.96 -4.99 -16.01
C HIS A 145 16.35 -3.58 -16.00
N ILE A 146 17.08 -2.58 -15.52
CA ILE A 146 16.58 -1.19 -15.45
C ILE A 146 16.97 -0.44 -16.72
N TYR A 147 15.97 -0.09 -17.54
CA TYR A 147 16.18 0.76 -18.72
C TYR A 147 16.32 2.23 -18.35
N HIS A 148 15.45 2.70 -17.46
CA HIS A 148 15.46 4.09 -16.99
C HIS A 148 14.74 4.23 -15.65
N TRP A 149 14.98 5.30 -14.93
CA TRP A 149 14.26 5.65 -13.71
C TRP A 149 14.43 7.15 -13.44
N GLY A 150 13.59 7.70 -12.58
CA GLY A 150 13.70 9.09 -12.17
C GLY A 150 12.86 9.43 -10.96
N THR A 151 13.15 10.58 -10.37
CA THR A 151 12.39 11.22 -9.29
C THR A 151 11.08 11.80 -9.81
N ALA A 152 10.22 12.24 -8.89
CA ALA A 152 8.97 12.91 -9.22
C ALA A 152 9.17 14.18 -10.06
N ALA A 153 10.24 14.94 -9.79
CA ALA A 153 10.57 16.16 -10.54
C ALA A 153 11.02 15.87 -11.98
N GLU A 154 11.62 14.70 -12.21
CA GLU A 154 12.13 14.28 -13.51
C GLU A 154 11.07 13.58 -14.37
N ASN A 155 9.91 13.25 -13.80
CA ASN A 155 8.84 12.57 -14.52
C ASN A 155 7.99 13.58 -15.31
N PRO A 156 8.11 13.65 -16.66
CA PRO A 156 7.37 14.62 -17.47
C PRO A 156 5.86 14.38 -17.47
N LEU A 157 5.41 13.20 -17.03
CA LEU A 157 4.00 12.85 -16.95
C LEU A 157 3.36 13.31 -15.64
N GLY A 158 4.15 13.79 -14.66
CA GLY A 158 3.64 14.21 -13.36
C GLY A 158 3.02 13.08 -12.53
N LEU A 159 3.47 11.82 -12.75
CA LEU A 159 2.95 10.64 -12.02
C LEU A 159 3.70 10.37 -10.71
N GLY A 160 4.75 11.14 -10.42
CA GLY A 160 5.68 10.89 -9.31
C GLY A 160 6.94 10.15 -9.76
N ALA A 161 7.74 9.67 -8.80
CA ALA A 161 8.93 8.87 -9.09
C ALA A 161 8.58 7.63 -9.93
N PHE A 162 9.54 7.08 -10.67
CA PHE A 162 9.25 5.95 -11.54
C PHE A 162 10.46 5.08 -11.86
N ILE A 163 10.19 3.86 -12.31
CA ILE A 163 11.18 2.93 -12.85
C ILE A 163 10.64 2.34 -14.15
N ILE A 164 11.38 2.46 -15.25
CA ILE A 164 11.15 1.75 -16.51
C ILE A 164 12.12 0.57 -16.54
N THR A 165 11.57 -0.64 -16.54
CA THR A 165 12.35 -1.87 -16.38
C THR A 165 11.83 -2.97 -17.28
N GLU A 166 12.65 -3.99 -17.49
CA GLU A 166 12.28 -5.24 -18.14
C GLU A 166 11.08 -5.89 -17.44
N TYR A 167 10.22 -6.53 -18.22
CA TYR A 167 9.31 -7.52 -17.67
C TYR A 167 9.91 -8.90 -17.90
N ILE A 168 10.12 -9.64 -16.82
CA ILE A 168 10.62 -11.02 -16.87
C ILE A 168 9.50 -11.92 -17.42
N PRO A 169 9.63 -12.49 -18.62
CA PRO A 169 8.61 -13.36 -19.19
C PRO A 169 8.43 -14.62 -18.34
N HIS A 170 7.19 -14.91 -17.98
CA HIS A 170 6.86 -16.11 -17.21
C HIS A 170 5.51 -16.66 -17.65
N ALA A 171 5.37 -17.98 -17.59
CA ALA A 171 4.10 -18.64 -17.92
C ALA A 171 3.08 -18.57 -16.77
N LYS A 172 3.56 -18.68 -15.52
CA LYS A 172 2.75 -18.67 -14.29
C LYS A 172 3.59 -18.15 -13.13
N ASN A 173 2.94 -17.53 -12.14
CA ASN A 173 3.55 -17.27 -10.84
C ASN A 173 3.41 -18.48 -9.89
N LEU A 174 4.11 -18.44 -8.75
CA LEU A 174 4.12 -19.56 -7.81
C LEU A 174 2.76 -19.82 -7.16
N THR A 175 1.92 -18.79 -6.97
CA THR A 175 0.56 -18.91 -6.45
C THR A 175 -0.30 -19.77 -7.38
N GLU A 176 -0.26 -19.50 -8.69
CA GLU A 176 -0.98 -20.30 -9.70
C GLU A 176 -0.45 -21.74 -9.81
N VAL A 177 0.85 -21.93 -9.63
CA VAL A 177 1.50 -23.26 -9.72
C VAL A 177 1.19 -24.14 -8.49
N LEU A 178 1.04 -23.52 -7.32
CA LEU A 178 0.81 -24.18 -6.04
C LEU A 178 -0.66 -24.22 -5.62
N GLY A 179 -1.53 -23.43 -6.23
CA GLY A 179 -2.93 -23.40 -5.88
C GLY A 179 -3.72 -24.57 -6.48
N VAL A 180 -4.95 -24.76 -5.97
CA VAL A 180 -5.88 -25.81 -6.40
C VAL A 180 -6.18 -25.71 -7.91
N PRO A 181 -6.00 -26.78 -8.71
CA PRO A 181 -6.32 -26.77 -10.14
C PRO A 181 -7.79 -26.41 -10.42
N ASN A 182 -8.05 -25.81 -11.58
CA ASN A 182 -9.40 -25.57 -12.11
C ASN A 182 -10.33 -24.70 -11.23
N VAL A 183 -9.77 -23.86 -10.35
CA VAL A 183 -10.53 -22.80 -9.70
C VAL A 183 -10.63 -21.61 -10.67
N GLU A 184 -11.78 -21.48 -11.34
CA GLU A 184 -12.06 -20.31 -12.18
C GLU A 184 -12.22 -19.03 -11.33
N GLY A 185 -11.82 -17.88 -11.91
CA GLY A 185 -12.17 -16.57 -11.36
C GLY A 185 -11.22 -15.96 -10.33
N GLY A 186 -9.95 -16.41 -10.26
CA GLY A 186 -8.92 -15.72 -9.46
C GLY A 186 -9.12 -15.78 -7.95
N GLN A 187 -10.05 -16.62 -7.47
CA GLN A 187 -10.32 -16.84 -6.05
C GLN A 187 -9.49 -17.99 -5.46
N GLN A 188 -8.26 -18.16 -5.92
CA GLN A 188 -7.38 -19.21 -5.41
C GLN A 188 -6.87 -18.81 -4.02
N LYS A 189 -7.71 -19.03 -3.01
CA LYS A 189 -7.44 -18.68 -1.60
C LYS A 189 -6.60 -19.73 -0.86
N TYR A 190 -6.45 -20.91 -1.45
CA TYR A 190 -5.83 -22.06 -0.80
C TYR A 190 -4.78 -22.72 -1.71
N LEU A 191 -3.70 -23.20 -1.08
CA LEU A 191 -2.71 -24.06 -1.71
C LEU A 191 -3.31 -25.45 -1.94
N ASP A 192 -2.95 -26.10 -3.04
CA ASP A 192 -3.31 -27.48 -3.32
C ASP A 192 -2.57 -28.41 -2.34
N PRO A 193 -3.28 -29.17 -1.48
CA PRO A 193 -2.62 -30.11 -0.58
C PRO A 193 -2.03 -31.32 -1.32
N ASN A 194 -2.40 -31.53 -2.59
CA ASN A 194 -2.01 -32.70 -3.39
C ASN A 194 -0.90 -32.39 -4.40
N VAL A 195 -0.17 -31.27 -4.25
CA VAL A 195 0.98 -30.99 -5.12
C VAL A 195 2.01 -32.12 -4.99
N PRO A 196 2.45 -32.75 -6.09
CA PRO A 196 3.45 -33.82 -6.05
C PRO A 196 4.71 -33.40 -5.29
N LYS A 197 5.19 -34.27 -4.41
CA LYS A 197 6.34 -33.97 -3.54
C LYS A 197 7.60 -33.60 -4.32
N ASP A 198 7.86 -34.28 -5.42
CA ASP A 198 9.00 -34.01 -6.31
C ASP A 198 8.91 -32.62 -6.94
N LYS A 199 7.70 -32.15 -7.28
CA LYS A 199 7.45 -30.81 -7.79
C LYS A 199 7.75 -29.77 -6.71
N LEU A 200 7.24 -29.98 -5.48
CA LEU A 200 7.54 -29.11 -4.34
C LEU A 200 9.04 -29.04 -4.07
N GLU A 201 9.72 -30.18 -3.99
CA GLU A 201 11.16 -30.24 -3.73
C GLU A 201 11.96 -29.43 -4.75
N ARG A 202 11.65 -29.55 -6.05
CA ARG A 202 12.30 -28.74 -7.09
C ARG A 202 12.12 -27.23 -6.87
N MET A 203 10.89 -26.80 -6.55
CA MET A 203 10.60 -25.37 -6.33
C MET A 203 11.28 -24.84 -5.07
N TYR A 204 11.22 -25.56 -3.96
CA TYR A 204 11.93 -25.19 -2.73
C TYR A 204 13.43 -25.12 -2.94
N LYS A 205 14.02 -26.04 -3.71
CA LYS A 205 15.44 -26.00 -4.05
C LYS A 205 15.82 -24.74 -4.83
N GLN A 206 14.98 -24.30 -5.77
CA GLN A 206 15.20 -23.06 -6.51
C GLN A 206 15.10 -21.82 -5.61
N VAL A 207 14.06 -21.74 -4.77
CA VAL A 207 13.89 -20.64 -3.81
C VAL A 207 15.05 -20.60 -2.82
N ALA A 208 15.45 -21.74 -2.27
CA ALA A 208 16.60 -21.85 -1.38
C ALA A 208 17.90 -21.40 -2.07
N GLY A 209 18.07 -21.73 -3.36
CA GLY A 209 19.19 -21.23 -4.16
C GLY A 209 19.22 -19.71 -4.31
N ILE A 210 18.05 -19.08 -4.48
CA ILE A 210 17.94 -17.61 -4.52
C ILE A 210 18.24 -17.01 -3.15
N VAL A 211 17.61 -17.50 -2.08
CA VAL A 211 17.80 -17.01 -0.71
C VAL A 211 19.26 -17.13 -0.28
N LEU A 212 19.93 -18.25 -0.61
CA LEU A 212 21.34 -18.48 -0.31
C LEU A 212 22.28 -17.52 -1.06
N GLN A 213 21.93 -17.10 -2.28
CA GLN A 213 22.71 -16.10 -2.99
C GLN A 213 22.52 -14.72 -2.38
N LEU A 214 21.27 -14.33 -2.10
CA LEU A 214 20.95 -13.05 -1.48
C LEU A 214 21.53 -12.94 -0.07
N SER A 215 21.58 -14.03 0.70
CA SER A 215 22.14 -14.02 2.07
C SER A 215 23.64 -13.75 2.12
N LYS A 216 24.35 -13.90 1.00
CA LYS A 216 25.79 -13.60 0.89
C LYS A 216 26.06 -12.13 0.56
N LEU A 217 25.01 -11.36 0.26
CA LEU A 217 25.11 -9.94 -0.03
C LEU A 217 25.17 -9.15 1.28
N GLU A 218 26.32 -9.22 1.95
CA GLU A 218 26.55 -8.54 3.22
C GLU A 218 27.03 -7.10 3.02
N MET A 219 26.54 -6.20 3.86
CA MET A 219 26.93 -4.79 3.91
C MET A 219 27.33 -4.41 5.34
N PRO A 220 28.31 -3.50 5.52
CA PRO A 220 28.83 -3.16 6.84
C PRO A 220 27.89 -2.30 7.71
N LYS A 221 26.76 -1.86 7.15
CA LYS A 221 25.80 -0.98 7.79
C LYS A 221 24.37 -1.40 7.44
N ILE A 222 23.43 -1.01 8.28
CA ILE A 222 21.99 -1.11 8.10
C ILE A 222 21.48 0.21 7.51
N GLY A 223 20.76 0.11 6.39
CA GLY A 223 20.21 1.25 5.65
C GLY A 223 19.78 0.87 4.24
N SER A 224 19.43 1.86 3.45
CA SER A 224 19.12 1.72 2.03
C SER A 224 20.37 1.91 1.16
N LEU A 225 20.46 1.11 0.10
CA LEU A 225 21.54 1.21 -0.88
C LEU A 225 21.42 2.47 -1.73
N ARG A 226 22.59 3.02 -2.08
CA ARG A 226 22.77 4.07 -3.08
C ARG A 226 23.89 3.65 -4.03
N GLU A 227 23.73 4.04 -5.28
CA GLU A 227 24.79 3.92 -6.28
C GLU A 227 25.66 5.17 -6.21
N GLU A 228 26.98 4.99 -6.19
CA GLU A 228 27.91 6.12 -6.22
C GLU A 228 28.04 6.67 -7.65
N GLU A 229 28.16 8.00 -7.78
CA GLU A 229 28.24 8.68 -9.08
C GLU A 229 29.46 8.26 -9.89
N GLU A 230 30.57 7.93 -9.23
CA GLU A 230 31.81 7.47 -9.85
C GLU A 230 32.05 5.97 -9.57
N GLY A 231 32.12 5.16 -10.64
CA GLY A 231 32.63 3.79 -10.57
C GLY A 231 31.59 2.66 -10.41
N GLY A 232 30.30 2.98 -10.28
CA GLY A 232 29.24 1.95 -10.19
C GLY A 232 29.40 1.02 -8.97
N SER A 233 30.00 1.54 -7.90
CA SER A 233 30.02 0.97 -6.56
C SER A 233 28.69 1.25 -5.85
N PHE A 234 28.40 0.44 -4.84
CA PHE A 234 27.19 0.54 -4.04
C PHE A 234 27.57 0.74 -2.58
N ILE A 235 26.90 1.70 -1.94
CA ILE A 235 27.07 1.99 -0.52
C ILE A 235 25.74 1.96 0.20
N VAL A 236 25.77 1.70 1.50
CA VAL A 236 24.64 1.98 2.38
C VAL A 236 24.74 3.44 2.81
N GLY A 237 23.87 4.27 2.21
CA GLY A 237 23.92 5.73 2.38
C GLY A 237 22.56 6.39 2.60
N GLY A 238 21.47 5.61 2.59
CA GLY A 238 20.15 6.09 2.97
C GLY A 238 19.67 5.44 4.27
N ARG A 239 18.75 6.09 4.96
CA ARG A 239 18.00 5.48 6.07
C ARG A 239 17.27 4.21 5.66
N PRO A 240 17.08 3.25 6.58
CA PRO A 240 16.16 2.15 6.35
C PRO A 240 14.77 2.69 6.00
N LEU A 241 14.21 2.22 4.89
CA LEU A 241 12.83 2.52 4.49
C LEU A 241 11.95 1.30 4.78
N THR A 242 11.53 1.16 6.03
CA THR A 242 10.67 0.06 6.44
C THR A 242 9.20 0.33 6.09
N LYS A 243 8.42 -0.75 5.97
CA LYS A 243 6.97 -0.65 5.82
C LYS A 243 6.34 0.11 6.98
N ASP A 244 6.79 -0.14 8.21
CA ASP A 244 6.26 0.52 9.40
C ASP A 244 6.49 2.03 9.37
N MET A 245 7.67 2.49 8.95
CA MET A 245 7.94 3.92 8.77
C MET A 245 7.04 4.56 7.72
N ASN A 246 6.82 3.87 6.60
CA ASN A 246 5.88 4.34 5.58
C ASN A 246 4.46 4.45 6.16
N ASP A 247 4.02 3.42 6.86
CA ASP A 247 2.66 3.29 7.40
C ASP A 247 2.38 4.29 8.53
N LEU A 248 3.37 4.60 9.37
CA LEU A 248 3.28 5.68 10.36
C LEU A 248 2.99 7.03 9.69
N VAL A 249 3.55 7.29 8.52
CA VAL A 249 3.31 8.53 7.79
C VAL A 249 1.96 8.49 7.08
N THR A 250 1.72 7.46 6.26
CA THR A 250 0.55 7.39 5.39
C THR A 250 -0.74 7.18 6.18
N MET A 251 -0.75 6.26 7.14
CA MET A 251 -1.93 5.92 7.95
C MET A 251 -1.86 6.60 9.32
N GLY A 252 -0.70 6.61 9.97
CA GLY A 252 -0.54 7.17 11.32
C GLY A 252 -0.53 8.70 11.36
N GLY A 253 -0.20 9.40 10.26
CA GLY A 253 -0.09 10.87 10.22
C GLY A 253 1.05 11.43 11.02
N ILE A 254 2.03 10.58 11.30
CA ILE A 254 3.29 11.00 11.85
C ILE A 254 4.00 11.86 10.79
N PRO A 255 4.40 13.10 11.11
CA PRO A 255 5.12 13.94 10.16
C PRO A 255 6.44 13.27 9.74
N PRO A 256 6.79 13.25 8.44
CA PRO A 256 8.06 12.70 7.97
C PRO A 256 9.30 13.20 8.71
N ALA A 257 9.26 14.45 9.20
CA ALA A 257 10.37 15.10 9.90
C ALA A 257 10.71 14.49 11.26
N VAL A 258 9.83 13.67 11.86
CA VAL A 258 10.15 12.98 13.12
C VAL A 258 10.84 11.63 12.91
N LEU A 259 10.86 11.13 11.68
CA LEU A 259 11.61 9.93 11.32
C LEU A 259 13.10 10.25 11.19
N PRO A 260 13.99 9.24 11.26
CA PRO A 260 15.42 9.46 11.05
C PRO A 260 15.71 10.23 9.75
N PRO A 261 16.77 11.08 9.72
CA PRO A 261 17.11 11.85 8.55
C PRO A 261 17.49 10.94 7.36
N GLU A 262 17.37 11.45 6.13
CA GLU A 262 17.51 10.65 4.91
C GLU A 262 18.86 9.92 4.80
N ASP A 263 19.92 10.49 5.37
CA ASP A 263 21.30 9.98 5.37
C ASP A 263 21.66 9.13 6.62
N ALA A 264 20.71 8.90 7.53
CA ALA A 264 20.95 8.09 8.72
C ALA A 264 21.34 6.64 8.33
N THR A 265 22.42 6.12 8.90
CA THR A 265 22.82 4.72 8.72
C THR A 265 23.34 4.17 10.04
N TYR A 266 23.16 2.88 10.26
CA TYR A 266 23.43 2.25 11.56
C TYR A 266 24.44 1.12 11.40
N ARG A 267 25.31 0.89 12.38
CA ARG A 267 26.23 -0.27 12.36
C ARG A 267 25.57 -1.53 12.92
N THR A 268 24.65 -1.37 13.85
CA THR A 268 23.97 -2.46 14.56
C THR A 268 22.50 -2.10 14.76
N SER A 269 21.67 -3.09 15.10
CA SER A 269 20.24 -2.87 15.39
C SER A 269 19.97 -2.10 16.69
N ASP A 270 20.98 -1.95 17.54
CA ASP A 270 20.86 -1.30 18.86
C ASP A 270 21.20 0.20 18.83
N GLU A 271 21.67 0.73 17.69
CA GLU A 271 21.90 2.16 17.44
C GLU A 271 20.61 2.83 16.95
#